data_AF-A0AAW9DIJ9-F1
#
_entry.id   AF-A0AAW9DIJ9-F1
#
_cell.length_a   1.000
_cell.length_b   1.000
_cell.length_c   1.000
_cell.angle_alpha   90.00
_cell.angle_beta   90.00
_cell.angle_gamma   90.00
#
_symmetry.space_group_name_H-M   'P 1'
#
loop_
_entity.id
_entity.type
_entity.pdbx_description
1 polymer ?
#
loop_
_entity_poly.entity_id
_entity_poly.type
_entity_poly.pdbx_seq_one_letter_code
_entity_poly.pdbx_strand_id
1 'polypeptide(L)'
;GTNGKGSTIAFMRQLFQAHGLRVGNFVSPHMVSVHDRICIDSQPISDHDFQHYLQKVYDLEKEVAARYEPFRYFEVMVLIMFLYFQDQPLDVALVEVGIGGLLDTTNVVAPALSVITSIGMDHQDLLGLTLGEIAEQKAGIIKENVPVVLGPLSPETTAICRQIALDKQAPVYQFGQEFTYKAGQFSNTDIDLSELVLGLAGHHQEENA
;
A
#
# COMPACT_ATOMS: atom_id res chain seq x y z
N GLY A 1 -1.82 3.23 5.81
CA GLY A 1 -2.49 3.27 7.12
C GLY A 1 -1.57 2.86 8.27
N THR A 2 -2.06 2.89 9.51
CA THR A 2 -1.37 2.36 10.70
C THR A 2 -1.48 0.83 10.70
N ASN A 3 -2.71 0.31 10.80
CA ASN A 3 -3.03 -1.12 10.74
C ASN A 3 -3.77 -1.48 9.45
N GLY A 4 -3.81 -2.77 9.09
CA GLY A 4 -4.64 -3.30 8.01
C GLY A 4 -4.02 -3.27 6.61
N LYS A 5 -2.88 -2.60 6.41
CA LYS A 5 -2.20 -2.47 5.09
C LYS A 5 -1.98 -3.83 4.41
N GLY A 6 -1.25 -4.73 5.08
CA GLY A 6 -0.98 -6.08 4.57
C GLY A 6 -2.23 -6.93 4.34
N SER A 7 -3.22 -6.84 5.24
CA SER A 7 -4.51 -7.57 5.07
C SER A 7 -5.26 -7.09 3.83
N THR A 8 -5.38 -5.78 3.64
CA THR A 8 -6.03 -5.19 2.46
C THR A 8 -5.32 -5.59 1.18
N ILE A 9 -3.98 -5.58 1.17
CA ILE A 9 -3.20 -6.10 0.02
C ILE A 9 -3.50 -7.59 -0.22
N ALA A 10 -3.63 -8.41 0.82
CA ALA A 10 -3.96 -9.82 0.67
C ALA A 10 -5.36 -10.02 0.05
N PHE A 11 -6.36 -9.27 0.50
CA PHE A 11 -7.71 -9.31 -0.07
C PHE A 11 -7.74 -8.82 -1.52
N MET A 12 -7.14 -7.66 -1.82
CA MET A 12 -7.05 -7.11 -3.17
C MET A 12 -6.33 -8.06 -4.12
N ARG A 13 -5.21 -8.65 -3.69
CA ARG A 13 -4.46 -9.64 -4.47
C ARG A 13 -5.34 -10.82 -4.81
N GLN A 14 -6.01 -11.41 -3.82
CA GLN A 14 -6.89 -12.56 -4.06
C GLN A 14 -8.04 -12.20 -5.01
N LEU A 15 -8.63 -11.01 -4.87
CA LEU A 15 -9.71 -10.54 -5.74
C LEU A 15 -9.23 -10.39 -7.19
N PHE A 16 -8.10 -9.72 -7.42
CA PHE A 16 -7.55 -9.54 -8.77
C PHE A 16 -7.12 -10.86 -9.40
N GLN A 17 -6.50 -11.75 -8.64
CA GLN A 17 -6.13 -13.08 -9.13
C GLN A 17 -7.36 -13.93 -9.49
N ALA A 18 -8.45 -13.83 -8.71
CA ALA A 18 -9.70 -14.51 -9.02
C ALA A 18 -10.32 -14.02 -10.35
N HIS A 19 -9.98 -12.80 -10.79
CA HIS A 19 -10.34 -12.25 -12.10
C HIS A 19 -9.32 -12.57 -13.20
N GLY A 20 -8.33 -13.42 -12.93
CA GLY A 20 -7.31 -13.84 -13.89
C GLY A 20 -6.23 -12.80 -14.17
N LEU A 21 -6.13 -11.75 -13.34
CA LEU A 21 -5.07 -10.75 -13.46
C LEU A 21 -3.77 -11.25 -12.83
N ARG A 22 -2.65 -10.86 -13.42
CA ARG A 22 -1.30 -11.10 -12.91
C ARG A 22 -0.90 -9.99 -11.94
N VAL A 23 -0.70 -10.37 -10.68
CA VAL A 23 -0.57 -9.41 -9.58
C VAL A 23 0.81 -9.49 -8.96
N GLY A 24 1.53 -8.36 -8.96
CA GLY A 24 2.70 -8.16 -8.10
C GLY A 24 2.28 -7.55 -6.77
N ASN A 25 2.89 -7.97 -5.66
CA ASN A 25 2.72 -7.28 -4.39
C ASN A 25 4.06 -7.04 -3.67
N PHE A 26 4.19 -5.85 -3.09
CA PHE A 26 5.29 -5.46 -2.23
C PHE A 26 4.78 -5.22 -0.81
N VAL A 27 5.31 -5.94 0.17
CA VAL A 27 4.84 -5.88 1.57
C VAL A 27 5.98 -5.74 2.58
N SER A 28 5.66 -5.20 3.76
CA SER A 28 6.60 -5.04 4.85
C SER A 28 5.95 -5.16 6.24
N PRO A 29 6.60 -5.81 7.23
CA PRO A 29 7.84 -6.58 7.14
C PRO A 29 7.67 -7.91 6.38
N HIS A 30 8.74 -8.67 6.20
CA HIS A 30 8.61 -10.06 5.77
C HIS A 30 8.14 -10.96 6.93
N MET A 31 7.53 -12.09 6.57
CA MET A 31 7.07 -13.11 7.51
C MET A 31 8.16 -14.12 7.85
N VAL A 32 8.77 -14.74 6.82
CA VAL A 32 9.76 -15.81 6.99
C VAL A 32 11.09 -15.41 6.34
N SER A 33 11.03 -14.85 5.14
CA SER A 33 12.19 -14.58 4.31
C SER A 33 12.08 -13.21 3.64
N VAL A 34 13.21 -12.55 3.37
CA VAL A 34 13.21 -11.27 2.63
C VAL A 34 12.51 -11.36 1.27
N HIS A 35 12.49 -12.57 0.69
CA HIS A 35 11.81 -12.89 -0.55
C HIS A 35 10.29 -12.68 -0.47
N ASP A 36 9.69 -12.88 0.71
CA ASP A 36 8.25 -12.70 0.95
C ASP A 36 7.80 -11.25 0.76
N ARG A 37 8.74 -10.29 0.76
CA ARG A 37 8.44 -8.88 0.52
C ARG A 37 8.01 -8.62 -0.90
N ILE A 38 8.45 -9.41 -1.88
CA ILE A 38 8.24 -9.17 -3.32
C ILE A 38 7.68 -10.45 -3.92
N CYS A 39 6.39 -10.45 -4.22
CA CYS A 39 5.72 -11.62 -4.78
C CYS A 39 5.06 -11.29 -6.12
N ILE A 40 4.97 -12.30 -6.99
CA ILE A 40 4.11 -12.30 -8.17
C ILE A 40 3.19 -13.52 -8.05
N ASP A 41 1.89 -13.28 -8.14
CA ASP A 41 0.86 -14.30 -8.00
C ASP A 41 1.02 -15.19 -6.75
N SER A 42 1.37 -14.58 -5.61
CA SER A 42 1.68 -15.24 -4.33
C SER A 42 2.99 -16.04 -4.29
N GLN A 43 3.77 -16.04 -5.37
CA GLN A 43 5.08 -16.67 -5.38
C GLN A 43 6.15 -15.63 -5.04
N PRO A 44 6.92 -15.82 -3.96
CA PRO A 44 8.06 -14.97 -3.65
C PRO A 44 9.07 -14.92 -4.81
N ILE A 45 9.73 -13.78 -4.95
CA ILE A 45 10.86 -13.64 -5.88
C ILE A 45 11.91 -14.73 -5.62
N SER A 46 12.40 -15.37 -6.68
CA SER A 46 13.38 -16.44 -6.56
C SER A 46 14.73 -15.91 -6.04
N ASP A 47 15.55 -16.78 -5.44
CA ASP A 47 16.92 -16.43 -5.03
C ASP A 47 17.75 -15.90 -6.19
N HIS A 48 17.61 -16.53 -7.35
CA HIS A 48 18.30 -16.14 -8.57
C HIS A 48 17.92 -14.71 -8.99
N ASP A 49 16.62 -14.42 -9.08
CA ASP A 49 16.14 -13.11 -9.51
C ASP A 49 16.49 -12.05 -8.48
N PHE A 50 16.29 -12.33 -7.19
CA PHE A 50 16.66 -11.41 -6.12
C PHE A 50 18.14 -11.02 -6.17
N GLN A 51 19.04 -11.99 -6.33
CA GLN A 51 20.48 -11.72 -6.48
C GLN A 51 20.79 -10.91 -7.73
N HIS A 52 20.14 -11.21 -8.85
CA HIS A 52 20.29 -10.47 -10.10
C HIS A 52 19.91 -8.99 -9.96
N TYR A 53 18.75 -8.69 -9.37
CA TYR A 53 18.33 -7.29 -9.17
C TYR A 53 19.11 -6.61 -8.04
N LEU A 54 19.49 -7.33 -6.99
CA LEU A 54 20.37 -6.79 -5.95
C LEU A 54 21.71 -6.35 -6.54
N GLN A 55 22.29 -7.13 -7.45
CA GLN A 55 23.52 -6.77 -8.15
C GLN A 55 23.34 -5.49 -8.99
N LYS A 56 22.23 -5.35 -9.72
CA LYS A 56 21.91 -4.10 -10.44
C LYS A 56 21.84 -2.88 -9.52
N VAL A 57 21.19 -3.01 -8.36
CA VAL A 57 21.10 -1.92 -7.38
C VAL A 57 22.47 -1.59 -6.77
N TYR A 58 23.28 -2.61 -6.49
CA TYR A 58 24.64 -2.42 -5.99
C TYR A 58 25.55 -1.70 -6.99
N ASP A 59 25.43 -2.01 -8.28
CA ASP A 59 26.19 -1.31 -9.32
C ASP A 59 25.72 0.13 -9.50
N LEU A 60 24.41 0.39 -9.43
CA LEU A 60 23.85 1.74 -9.42
C LEU A 60 24.36 2.57 -8.22
N GLU A 61 24.42 1.98 -7.03
CA GLU A 61 24.91 2.66 -5.83
C GLU A 61 26.33 3.19 -6.02
N LYS A 62 27.22 2.42 -6.68
CA LYS A 62 28.58 2.86 -6.98
C LYS A 62 28.62 4.08 -7.90
N GLU A 63 27.70 4.17 -8.86
CA GLU A 63 27.63 5.31 -9.80
C GLU A 63 27.19 6.59 -9.10
N VAL A 64 26.31 6.48 -8.11
CA VAL A 64 25.72 7.64 -7.42
C VAL A 64 26.42 8.01 -6.10
N ALA A 65 27.27 7.13 -5.57
CA ALA A 65 27.98 7.31 -4.29
C ALA A 65 28.87 8.56 -4.24
N ALA A 66 29.29 9.09 -5.40
CA ALA A 66 30.05 10.34 -5.44
C ALA A 66 29.20 11.58 -5.13
N ARG A 67 27.87 11.47 -5.19
CA ARG A 67 26.92 12.59 -5.06
C ARG A 67 25.92 12.42 -3.93
N TYR A 68 25.61 11.19 -3.54
CA TYR A 68 24.59 10.87 -2.56
C TYR A 68 25.11 9.88 -1.51
N GLU A 69 24.45 9.87 -0.35
CA GLU A 69 24.68 8.88 0.69
C GLU A 69 24.32 7.46 0.19
N PRO A 70 24.92 6.40 0.76
CA PRO A 70 24.55 5.03 0.47
C PRO A 70 23.05 4.76 0.68
N PHE A 71 22.50 3.85 -0.12
CA PHE A 71 21.10 3.46 -0.02
C PHE A 71 20.82 2.76 1.30
N ARG A 72 19.71 3.14 1.92
CA ARG A 72 19.18 2.46 3.10
C ARG A 72 18.56 1.14 2.69
N TYR A 73 18.48 0.21 3.64
CA TYR A 73 17.89 -1.12 3.40
C TYR A 73 16.54 -1.08 2.69
N PHE A 74 15.62 -0.20 3.12
CA PHE A 74 14.29 -0.09 2.49
C PHE A 74 14.36 0.49 1.07
N GLU A 75 15.29 1.41 0.80
CA GLU A 75 15.56 1.93 -0.54
C GLU A 75 16.05 0.83 -1.48
N VAL A 76 16.96 -0.01 -1.02
CA VAL A 76 17.41 -1.19 -1.80
C VAL A 76 16.23 -2.11 -2.10
N MET A 77 15.37 -2.42 -1.12
CA MET A 77 14.21 -3.30 -1.34
C MET A 77 13.19 -2.72 -2.33
N VAL A 78 12.92 -1.42 -2.25
CA VAL A 78 12.01 -0.72 -3.18
C VAL A 78 12.60 -0.69 -4.59
N LEU A 79 13.90 -0.46 -4.74
CA LEU A 79 14.56 -0.49 -6.04
C LEU A 79 14.54 -1.89 -6.68
N ILE A 80 14.82 -2.94 -5.90
CA ILE A 80 14.71 -4.34 -6.37
C ILE A 80 13.28 -4.62 -6.84
N MET A 81 12.28 -4.20 -6.06
CA MET A 81 10.87 -4.37 -6.41
C MET A 81 10.52 -3.67 -7.73
N PHE A 82 10.93 -2.41 -7.92
CA PHE A 82 10.65 -1.69 -9.17
C PHE A 82 11.30 -2.36 -10.38
N LEU A 83 12.58 -2.73 -10.27
CA LEU A 83 13.29 -3.39 -11.37
C LEU A 83 12.68 -4.75 -11.70
N TYR A 84 12.32 -5.54 -10.68
CA TYR A 84 11.70 -6.83 -10.88
C TYR A 84 10.32 -6.71 -11.51
N PHE A 85 9.46 -5.81 -11.01
CA PHE A 85 8.11 -5.63 -11.53
C PHE A 85 8.11 -5.03 -12.95
N GLN A 86 9.06 -4.17 -13.28
CA GLN A 86 9.21 -3.64 -14.63
C GLN A 86 9.52 -4.72 -15.67
N ASP A 87 10.30 -5.73 -15.30
CA ASP A 87 10.69 -6.84 -16.19
C ASP A 87 9.58 -7.92 -16.29
N GLN A 88 8.40 -7.70 -15.70
CA GLN A 88 7.31 -8.67 -15.61
C GLN A 88 6.02 -8.12 -16.22
N PRO A 89 5.24 -8.94 -16.94
CA PRO A 89 3.98 -8.48 -17.54
C PRO A 89 2.86 -8.47 -16.49
N LEU A 90 2.97 -7.58 -15.50
CA LEU A 90 1.97 -7.42 -14.44
C LEU A 90 0.78 -6.59 -14.93
N ASP A 91 -0.42 -7.00 -14.54
CA ASP A 91 -1.63 -6.18 -14.72
C ASP A 91 -1.78 -5.17 -13.57
N VAL A 92 -1.43 -5.59 -12.35
CA VAL A 92 -1.55 -4.78 -11.13
C VAL A 92 -0.33 -4.98 -10.23
N ALA A 93 0.19 -3.88 -9.68
CA ALA A 93 1.19 -3.89 -8.61
C ALA A 93 0.59 -3.27 -7.32
N LEU A 94 0.53 -4.06 -6.26
CA LEU A 94 0.07 -3.64 -4.93
C LEU A 94 1.28 -3.28 -4.08
N VAL A 95 1.46 -1.99 -3.78
CA VAL A 95 2.66 -1.51 -3.07
C VAL A 95 2.29 -1.05 -1.67
N GLU A 96 2.79 -1.76 -0.67
CA GLU A 96 2.67 -1.36 0.72
C GLU A 96 3.67 -0.25 1.05
N VAL A 97 3.16 0.86 1.58
CA VAL A 97 3.96 1.92 2.19
C VAL A 97 4.66 1.37 3.43
N GLY A 98 5.96 1.62 3.58
CA GLY A 98 6.73 1.23 4.77
C GLY A 98 6.27 1.99 6.01
N ILE A 99 6.62 3.28 6.10
CA ILE A 99 6.29 4.15 7.24
C ILE A 99 5.76 5.49 6.73
N GLY A 100 4.64 5.94 7.29
CA GLY A 100 4.03 7.22 6.91
C GLY A 100 3.34 7.14 5.55
N GLY A 101 3.88 7.86 4.57
CA GLY A 101 3.35 7.98 3.21
C GLY A 101 4.08 9.06 2.41
N LEU A 102 4.02 10.32 2.85
CA LEU A 102 4.56 11.48 2.15
C LEU A 102 6.05 11.32 1.81
N LEU A 103 6.84 10.94 2.81
CA LEU A 103 8.29 10.78 2.71
C LEU A 103 8.72 9.31 2.60
N ASP A 104 7.76 8.39 2.42
CA ASP A 104 8.09 6.98 2.26
C ASP A 104 8.77 6.75 0.91
N THR A 105 9.76 5.87 0.89
CA THR A 105 10.51 5.51 -0.31
C THR A 105 9.62 5.02 -1.45
N THR A 106 8.49 4.38 -1.15
CA THR A 106 7.54 3.91 -2.17
C THR A 106 6.77 5.04 -2.86
N ASN A 107 6.75 6.26 -2.30
CA ASN A 107 5.92 7.37 -2.76
C ASN A 107 6.44 8.08 -4.04
N VAL A 108 7.28 7.41 -4.80
CA VAL A 108 7.75 7.86 -6.12
C VAL A 108 6.83 7.39 -7.27
N VAL A 109 5.80 6.60 -6.96
CA VAL A 109 4.85 6.06 -7.95
C VAL A 109 3.71 7.03 -8.28
N ALA A 110 3.15 6.86 -9.48
CA ALA A 110 1.87 7.42 -9.91
C ALA A 110 0.81 6.29 -9.90
N PRO A 111 0.11 6.05 -8.78
CA PRO A 111 -0.81 4.92 -8.65
C PRO A 111 -2.13 5.20 -9.38
N ALA A 112 -2.84 4.14 -9.76
CA ALA A 112 -4.22 4.24 -10.23
C ALA A 112 -5.23 4.42 -9.08
N LEU A 113 -4.84 4.06 -7.85
CA LEU A 113 -5.66 4.12 -6.65
C LEU A 113 -4.74 4.22 -5.41
N SER A 114 -5.08 5.09 -4.47
CA SER A 114 -4.43 5.15 -3.16
C SER A 114 -5.36 4.62 -2.06
N VAL A 115 -4.82 3.96 -1.03
CA VAL A 115 -5.63 3.38 0.07
C VAL A 115 -5.06 3.74 1.44
N ILE A 116 -5.89 4.32 2.30
CA ILE A 116 -5.57 4.63 3.69
C ILE A 116 -6.49 3.84 4.61
N THR A 117 -6.03 2.67 5.04
CA THR A 117 -6.79 1.69 5.84
C THR A 117 -7.23 2.22 7.22
N SER A 118 -6.30 2.78 7.99
CA SER A 118 -6.55 3.33 9.32
C SER A 118 -5.49 4.37 9.68
N ILE A 119 -5.79 5.25 10.63
CA ILE A 119 -4.84 6.21 11.20
C ILE A 119 -4.97 6.17 12.72
N GLY A 120 -3.85 5.91 13.38
CA GLY A 120 -3.72 5.90 14.83
C GLY A 120 -2.29 6.28 15.24
N MET A 121 -2.09 6.53 16.54
CA MET A 121 -0.79 6.88 17.09
C MET A 121 0.21 5.74 16.84
N ASP A 122 1.24 6.01 16.05
CA ASP A 122 2.26 5.06 15.64
C ASP A 122 3.48 5.80 15.12
N HIS A 123 4.68 5.24 15.32
CA HIS A 123 5.96 5.80 14.87
C HIS A 123 6.11 7.31 15.17
N GLN A 124 5.74 7.76 16.37
CA GLN A 124 5.65 9.18 16.72
C GLN A 124 6.96 9.95 16.51
N ASP A 125 8.10 9.31 16.75
CA ASP A 125 9.43 9.91 16.53
C ASP A 125 9.70 10.26 15.05
N LEU A 126 8.97 9.63 14.12
CA LEU A 126 9.12 9.82 12.68
C LEU A 126 7.96 10.59 12.06
N LEU A 127 6.74 10.38 12.55
CA LEU A 127 5.52 10.85 11.91
C LEU A 127 4.87 12.06 12.60
N GLY A 128 5.30 12.40 13.81
CA GLY A 128 4.74 13.48 14.61
C GLY A 128 4.10 12.99 15.91
N LEU A 129 3.81 13.95 16.79
CA LEU A 129 3.30 13.69 18.14
C LEU A 129 1.77 13.72 18.21
N THR A 130 1.10 14.11 17.13
CA THR A 130 -0.36 14.24 17.05
C THR A 130 -0.96 13.37 15.95
N LEU A 131 -2.24 13.02 16.09
CA LEU A 131 -2.98 12.30 15.03
C LEU A 131 -3.03 13.11 13.73
N GLY A 132 -3.08 14.43 13.83
CA GLY A 132 -3.06 15.33 12.67
C GLY A 132 -1.78 15.19 11.84
N GLU A 133 -0.61 15.30 12.47
CA GLU A 133 0.69 15.14 11.79
C GLU A 133 0.83 13.75 11.14
N ILE A 134 0.39 12.70 11.86
CA ILE A 134 0.41 11.32 11.34
C ILE A 134 -0.55 11.18 10.14
N ALA A 135 -1.71 11.84 10.17
CA ALA A 135 -2.66 11.84 9.07
C ALA A 135 -2.09 12.56 7.85
N GLU A 136 -1.45 13.72 8.01
CA GLU A 136 -0.78 14.44 6.92
C GLU A 136 0.30 13.59 6.26
N GLN A 137 1.15 12.93 7.07
CA GLN A 137 2.16 12.01 6.55
C GLN A 137 1.53 10.88 5.75
N LYS A 138 0.47 10.22 6.25
CA LYS A 138 -0.17 9.11 5.54
C LYS A 138 -0.94 9.56 4.31
N ALA A 139 -1.56 10.73 4.35
CA ALA A 139 -2.29 11.33 3.23
C ALA A 139 -1.37 11.81 2.10
N GLY A 140 -0.06 11.88 2.32
CA GLY A 140 0.92 12.22 1.27
C GLY A 140 1.01 11.24 0.09
N ILE A 141 0.33 10.09 0.15
CA ILE A 141 0.17 9.17 -0.99
C ILE A 141 -1.02 9.54 -1.90
N ILE A 142 -1.86 10.49 -1.51
CA ILE A 142 -2.96 10.99 -2.35
C ILE A 142 -2.35 11.81 -3.48
N LYS A 143 -2.65 11.44 -4.73
CA LYS A 143 -2.12 12.08 -5.93
C LYS A 143 -3.21 12.82 -6.69
N GLU A 144 -2.79 13.78 -7.50
CA GLU A 144 -3.68 14.64 -8.29
C GLU A 144 -4.61 13.82 -9.19
N ASN A 145 -5.92 14.05 -9.12
CA ASN A 145 -6.96 13.35 -9.88
C ASN A 145 -6.99 11.81 -9.72
N VAL A 146 -6.28 11.24 -8.74
CA VAL A 146 -6.25 9.80 -8.47
C VAL A 146 -7.22 9.49 -7.34
N PRO A 147 -8.12 8.49 -7.49
CA PRO A 147 -9.05 8.13 -6.43
C PRO A 147 -8.32 7.66 -5.16
N VAL A 148 -8.93 7.92 -4.02
CA VAL A 148 -8.48 7.46 -2.70
C VAL A 148 -9.60 6.71 -1.97
N VAL A 149 -9.26 5.54 -1.44
CA VAL A 149 -10.11 4.78 -0.52
C VAL A 149 -9.66 5.03 0.91
N LEU A 150 -10.59 5.42 1.77
CA LEU A 150 -10.38 5.67 3.18
C LEU A 150 -11.14 4.60 3.98
N GLY A 151 -10.45 3.90 4.88
CA GLY A 151 -11.09 2.99 5.83
C GLY A 151 -11.79 3.72 6.98
N PRO A 152 -12.08 3.05 8.10
CA PRO A 152 -12.72 3.66 9.26
C PRO A 152 -11.76 4.59 10.00
N LEU A 153 -11.76 5.86 9.62
CA LEU A 153 -10.93 6.93 10.20
C LEU A 153 -11.67 7.70 11.29
N SER A 154 -10.93 8.32 12.21
CA SER A 154 -11.53 9.26 13.18
C SER A 154 -12.04 10.52 12.47
N PRO A 155 -12.99 11.29 13.05
CA PRO A 155 -13.46 12.54 12.42
C PRO A 155 -12.34 13.54 12.12
N GLU A 156 -11.38 13.68 13.03
CA GLU A 156 -10.21 14.55 12.88
C GLU A 156 -9.34 14.12 11.67
N THR A 157 -8.96 12.85 11.61
CA THR A 157 -8.09 12.33 10.55
C THR A 157 -8.81 12.26 9.20
N THR A 158 -10.12 12.02 9.21
CA THR A 158 -10.99 12.10 8.03
C THR A 158 -10.98 13.50 7.43
N ALA A 159 -11.15 14.54 8.26
CA ALA A 159 -11.18 15.92 7.78
C ALA A 159 -9.89 16.30 7.06
N ILE A 160 -8.74 15.90 7.60
CA ILE A 160 -7.42 16.12 6.99
C ILE A 160 -7.31 15.39 5.66
N CYS A 161 -7.62 14.09 5.61
CA CYS A 161 -7.53 13.31 4.38
C CYS A 161 -8.46 13.85 3.28
N ARG A 162 -9.70 14.23 3.63
CA ARG A 162 -10.66 14.80 2.67
C ARG A 162 -10.24 16.19 2.20
N GLN A 163 -9.63 17.02 3.05
CA GLN A 163 -9.10 18.32 2.63
C GLN A 163 -7.96 18.14 1.62
N ILE A 164 -7.01 17.25 1.91
CA ILE A 164 -5.91 16.95 0.98
C ILE A 164 -6.45 16.36 -0.32
N ALA A 165 -7.42 15.45 -0.26
CA ALA A 165 -8.06 14.90 -1.44
C ALA A 165 -8.76 15.98 -2.28
N LEU A 166 -9.47 16.92 -1.63
CA LEU A 166 -10.11 18.05 -2.30
C LEU A 166 -9.08 18.93 -3.03
N ASP A 167 -7.99 19.28 -2.35
CA ASP A 167 -6.90 20.10 -2.92
C ASP A 167 -6.22 19.41 -4.12
N LYS A 168 -6.24 18.07 -4.14
CA LYS A 168 -5.72 17.21 -5.22
C LYS A 168 -6.77 16.78 -6.23
N GLN A 169 -8.01 17.26 -6.12
CA GLN A 169 -9.12 16.84 -6.98
C GLN A 169 -9.30 15.31 -7.02
N ALA A 170 -8.92 14.62 -5.94
CA ALA A 170 -8.96 13.17 -5.82
C ALA A 170 -10.37 12.70 -5.41
N PRO A 171 -11.03 11.83 -6.20
CA PRO A 171 -12.29 11.21 -5.79
C PRO A 171 -12.11 10.41 -4.49
N VAL A 172 -13.02 10.59 -3.52
CA VAL A 172 -12.94 9.93 -2.21
C VAL A 172 -14.00 8.84 -2.11
N TYR A 173 -13.58 7.66 -1.67
CA TYR A 173 -14.44 6.56 -1.26
C TYR A 173 -14.14 6.19 0.18
N GLN A 174 -15.04 6.51 1.11
CA GLN A 174 -14.84 6.31 2.54
C GLN A 174 -15.77 5.22 3.08
N PHE A 175 -15.19 4.32 3.87
CA PHE A 175 -15.92 3.30 4.61
C PHE A 175 -16.95 3.95 5.55
N GLY A 176 -18.18 3.45 5.53
CA GLY A 176 -19.30 3.98 6.30
C GLY A 176 -19.99 5.21 5.67
N GLN A 177 -19.48 5.72 4.54
CA GLN A 177 -20.12 6.81 3.78
C GLN A 177 -20.39 6.38 2.34
N GLU A 178 -19.37 6.25 1.50
CA GLU A 178 -19.52 5.87 0.09
C GLU A 178 -19.65 4.35 -0.10
N PHE A 179 -19.16 3.54 0.84
CA PHE A 179 -19.38 2.09 0.85
C PHE A 179 -19.40 1.54 2.27
N THR A 180 -20.02 0.38 2.46
CA THR A 180 -20.04 -0.36 3.72
C THR A 180 -19.78 -1.84 3.48
N TYR A 181 -19.17 -2.50 4.47
CA TYR A 181 -19.11 -3.95 4.54
C TYR A 181 -19.54 -4.38 5.93
N LYS A 182 -20.47 -5.34 6.03
CA LYS A 182 -20.88 -5.91 7.32
C LYS A 182 -21.43 -7.31 7.13
N ALA A 183 -20.95 -8.26 7.94
CA ALA A 183 -21.51 -9.62 8.01
C ALA A 183 -21.65 -10.32 6.64
N GLY A 184 -20.64 -10.18 5.77
CA GLY A 184 -20.62 -10.80 4.45
C GLY A 184 -21.40 -10.02 3.38
N GLN A 185 -21.84 -8.80 3.67
CA GLN A 185 -22.50 -7.92 2.71
C GLN A 185 -21.66 -6.68 2.44
N PHE A 186 -21.27 -6.48 1.18
CA PHE A 186 -20.68 -5.25 0.66
C PHE A 186 -21.78 -4.44 -0.04
N SER A 187 -21.84 -3.13 0.21
CA SER A 187 -22.77 -2.25 -0.49
C SER A 187 -22.17 -0.87 -0.74
N ASN A 188 -22.34 -0.36 -1.95
CA ASN A 188 -22.17 1.03 -2.32
C ASN A 188 -23.35 1.50 -3.21
N THR A 189 -23.24 2.66 -3.85
CA THR A 189 -24.31 3.20 -4.72
C THR A 189 -24.64 2.35 -5.93
N ASP A 190 -23.69 1.55 -6.41
CA ASP A 190 -23.77 0.86 -7.72
C ASP A 190 -23.85 -0.67 -7.58
N ILE A 191 -23.37 -1.21 -6.47
CA ILE A 191 -23.12 -2.63 -6.25
C ILE A 191 -23.60 -3.01 -4.85
N ASP A 192 -24.35 -4.10 -4.76
CA ASP A 192 -24.68 -4.80 -3.53
C ASP A 192 -24.31 -6.28 -3.71
N LEU A 193 -23.37 -6.76 -2.90
CA LEU A 193 -22.88 -8.15 -2.91
C LEU A 193 -23.18 -8.76 -1.55
N SER A 194 -23.81 -9.93 -1.55
CA SER A 194 -24.11 -10.70 -0.34
C SER A 194 -23.32 -12.02 -0.30
N GLU A 195 -23.34 -12.66 0.87
CA GLU A 195 -22.76 -14.00 1.10
C GLU A 195 -21.24 -14.05 0.84
N LEU A 196 -20.54 -12.93 1.03
CA LEU A 196 -19.10 -12.85 0.95
C LEU A 196 -18.46 -13.54 2.17
N VAL A 197 -17.51 -14.44 1.89
CA VAL A 197 -16.77 -15.19 2.92
C VAL A 197 -15.32 -14.73 2.93
N LEU A 198 -14.87 -14.22 4.08
CA LEU A 198 -13.48 -13.79 4.26
C LEU A 198 -12.57 -14.96 4.60
N GLY A 199 -11.40 -15.00 3.97
CA GLY A 199 -10.35 -15.99 4.26
C GLY A 199 -9.56 -15.72 5.54
N LEU A 200 -9.78 -14.57 6.20
CA LEU A 200 -9.12 -14.17 7.43
C LEU A 200 -10.14 -13.96 8.55
N ALA A 201 -9.81 -14.42 9.75
CA ALA A 201 -10.64 -14.25 10.93
C ALA A 201 -10.40 -12.90 11.62
N GLY A 202 -11.44 -12.40 12.31
CA GLY A 202 -11.39 -11.21 13.15
C GLY A 202 -12.27 -10.07 12.63
N HIS A 203 -12.95 -9.36 13.53
CA HIS A 203 -13.90 -8.29 13.16
C HIS A 203 -13.27 -7.16 12.35
N HIS A 204 -12.03 -6.76 12.67
CA HIS A 204 -11.30 -5.74 11.92
C HIS A 204 -10.96 -6.16 10.48
N GLN A 205 -11.09 -7.44 10.12
CA GLN A 205 -10.90 -7.89 8.75
C GLN A 205 -12.11 -7.54 7.87
N GLU A 206 -13.29 -7.32 8.45
CA GLU A 206 -14.44 -6.77 7.73
C GLU A 206 -14.17 -5.33 7.24
N GLU A 207 -13.34 -4.58 7.96
CA GLU A 207 -12.95 -3.22 7.58
C GLU A 207 -11.80 -3.21 6.56
N ASN A 208 -10.96 -4.26 6.54
CA ASN A 208 -9.82 -4.37 5.64
C ASN A 208 -10.19 -4.99 4.27
N ALA A 209 -11.26 -5.77 4.23
CA ALA A 209 -11.77 -6.48 3.04
C ALA A 209 -12.58 -5.55 2.13
#